data_AF-A0A7V9L281-F1
#
_entry.id   AF-A0A7V9L281-F1
#
_cell.length_a   1.000
_cell.length_b   1.000
_cell.length_c   1.000
_cell.angle_alpha   90.00
_cell.angle_beta   90.00
_cell.angle_gamma   90.00
#
_symmetry.space_group_name_H-M   'P 1'
#
loop_
_entity.id
_entity.type
_entity.pdbx_description
1 polymer ?
#
loop_
_entity_poly.entity_id
_entity_poly.type
_entity_poly.pdbx_seq_one_letter_code
_entity_poly.pdbx_strand_id
1 'polypeptide(L)'
;MTRLLLTLLALLALVMPAAAGPRIERVEHAGRVTVYAEPGLDDIAADLGRRAEAALVEITDDVPGLRTPARIELRVVRDSADLASVAPPGRGAPPWAVGIAYPDLGIMSVALRRGPTFIDPVFTLRHELAHLVLGAALGKHAPHWLHEGFSYQHSPEYSR
;
A
#
# COMPACT_ATOMS: atom_id res chain seq x y z
N MET A 1 28.27 15.71 -46.77
CA MET A 1 27.46 14.51 -46.48
C MET A 1 27.56 14.02 -45.03
N THR A 2 28.36 14.65 -44.16
CA THR A 2 28.63 14.17 -42.79
C THR A 2 27.79 14.84 -41.68
N ARG A 3 26.97 15.85 -42.02
CA ARG A 3 26.10 16.54 -41.05
C ARG A 3 24.67 15.98 -40.96
N LEU A 4 24.24 15.15 -41.92
CA LEU A 4 22.92 14.51 -41.89
C LEU A 4 22.88 13.22 -41.04
N LEU A 5 24.03 12.61 -40.75
CA LEU A 5 24.11 11.35 -40.01
C LEU A 5 24.05 11.54 -38.48
N LEU A 6 24.40 12.73 -37.98
CA LEU A 6 24.42 13.04 -36.54
C LEU A 6 23.05 13.47 -35.99
N THR A 7 22.13 13.94 -36.83
CA THR A 7 20.77 14.31 -36.41
C THR A 7 19.83 13.09 -36.28
N LEU A 8 20.13 11.97 -36.93
CA LEU A 8 19.31 10.75 -36.83
C LEU A 8 19.64 9.91 -35.57
N LEU A 9 20.88 9.98 -35.06
CA LEU A 9 21.27 9.28 -33.82
C LEU A 9 20.83 10.01 -32.54
N ALA A 10 20.65 11.33 -32.60
CA ALA A 10 20.19 12.13 -31.46
C ALA A 10 18.68 12.03 -31.19
N LEU A 11 17.89 11.56 -32.18
CA LEU A 11 16.44 11.39 -32.03
C LEU A 11 16.02 10.05 -31.41
N LEU A 12 16.95 9.07 -31.30
CA LEU A 12 16.67 7.77 -30.68
C LEU A 12 16.89 7.73 -29.16
N ALA A 13 17.42 8.81 -28.57
CA ALA A 13 17.79 8.83 -27.15
C ALA A 13 16.65 9.28 -26.21
N LEU A 14 15.42 9.43 -26.70
CA LEU A 14 14.34 10.11 -25.98
C LEU A 14 13.06 9.27 -25.83
N VAL A 15 13.18 7.95 -25.69
CA VAL A 15 12.15 7.14 -25.02
C VAL A 15 12.86 6.01 -24.28
N MET A 16 13.45 6.32 -23.13
CA MET A 16 13.58 5.26 -22.11
C MET A 16 12.14 4.84 -21.82
N PRO A 17 11.73 3.58 -22.07
CA PRO A 17 10.44 3.14 -21.60
C PRO A 17 10.45 3.40 -20.10
N ALA A 18 9.53 4.24 -19.61
CA ALA A 18 9.23 4.24 -18.19
C ALA A 18 8.98 2.77 -17.86
N ALA A 19 9.82 2.17 -17.03
CA ALA A 19 9.62 0.79 -16.62
C ALA A 19 8.19 0.72 -16.13
N ALA A 20 7.35 -0.02 -16.86
CA ALA A 20 5.95 -0.15 -16.48
C ALA A 20 5.97 -0.72 -15.06
N GLY A 21 5.32 -0.02 -14.14
CA GLY A 21 5.19 -0.50 -12.76
C GLY A 21 4.66 -1.93 -12.76
N PRO A 22 4.97 -2.73 -11.73
CA PRO A 22 4.52 -4.10 -11.69
C PRO A 22 3.01 -4.19 -11.86
N ARG A 23 2.60 -5.17 -12.66
CA ARG A 23 1.20 -5.54 -12.77
C ARG A 23 0.79 -6.24 -11.49
N ILE A 24 -0.30 -5.77 -10.87
CA ILE A 24 -0.95 -6.46 -9.76
C ILE A 24 -2.24 -7.11 -10.23
N GLU A 25 -2.54 -8.29 -9.69
CA GLU A 25 -3.71 -9.09 -10.04
C GLU A 25 -4.46 -9.47 -8.77
N ARG A 26 -5.79 -9.65 -8.88
CA ARG A 26 -6.60 -10.05 -7.72
C ARG A 26 -6.25 -11.49 -7.33
N VAL A 27 -5.86 -11.69 -6.07
CA VAL A 27 -5.42 -12.99 -5.54
C VAL A 27 -6.37 -13.57 -4.49
N GLU A 28 -7.04 -12.72 -3.70
CA GLU A 28 -7.86 -13.18 -2.57
C GLU A 28 -9.01 -12.21 -2.26
N HIS A 29 -10.04 -12.72 -1.59
CA HIS A 29 -11.08 -11.89 -0.97
C HIS A 29 -11.47 -12.46 0.41
N ALA A 30 -11.10 -11.76 1.47
CA ALA A 30 -11.35 -12.13 2.85
C ALA A 30 -12.25 -11.08 3.51
N GLY A 31 -13.54 -11.39 3.67
CA GLY A 31 -14.51 -10.48 4.28
C GLY A 31 -14.60 -9.14 3.56
N ARG A 32 -14.15 -8.05 4.21
CA ARG A 32 -14.15 -6.71 3.63
C ARG A 32 -12.88 -6.41 2.81
N VAL A 33 -11.86 -7.27 2.88
CA VAL A 33 -10.56 -7.08 2.24
C VAL A 33 -10.51 -7.79 0.90
N THR A 34 -10.19 -7.05 -0.17
CA THR A 34 -9.84 -7.61 -1.48
C THR A 34 -8.35 -7.41 -1.72
N VAL A 35 -7.64 -8.47 -2.05
CA VAL A 35 -6.19 -8.43 -2.19
C VAL A 35 -5.79 -8.47 -3.65
N TYR A 36 -4.87 -7.58 -4.02
CA TYR A 36 -4.16 -7.56 -5.28
C TYR A 36 -2.67 -7.71 -5.02
N ALA A 37 -1.97 -8.50 -5.83
CA ALA A 37 -0.54 -8.72 -5.64
C ALA A 37 0.20 -8.89 -6.96
N GLU A 38 1.51 -8.68 -6.93
CA GLU A 38 2.39 -9.06 -8.03
C GLU A 38 2.39 -10.59 -8.25
N PRO A 39 2.59 -11.06 -9.48
CA PRO A 39 2.76 -12.48 -9.76
C PRO A 39 3.83 -13.15 -8.87
N GLY A 40 3.49 -14.30 -8.29
CA GLY A 40 4.37 -15.07 -7.42
C GLY A 40 4.40 -14.58 -5.97
N LEU A 41 3.47 -13.71 -5.58
CA LEU A 41 3.21 -13.33 -4.18
C LEU A 41 1.87 -13.87 -3.66
N ASP A 42 1.23 -14.77 -4.40
CA ASP A 42 -0.14 -15.24 -4.19
C ASP A 42 -0.38 -15.75 -2.76
N ASP A 43 0.46 -16.68 -2.28
CA ASP A 43 0.30 -17.31 -0.96
C ASP A 43 0.47 -16.30 0.19
N ILE A 44 1.52 -15.47 0.13
CA ILE A 44 1.77 -14.46 1.16
C ILE A 44 0.71 -13.36 1.12
N ALA A 45 0.25 -12.94 -0.06
CA ALA A 45 -0.78 -11.94 -0.20
C ALA A 45 -2.15 -12.46 0.31
N ALA A 46 -2.49 -13.72 0.04
CA ALA A 46 -3.68 -14.34 0.60
C ALA A 46 -3.61 -14.43 2.14
N ASP A 47 -2.44 -14.75 2.70
CA ASP A 47 -2.23 -14.74 4.16
C ASP A 47 -2.39 -13.35 4.77
N LEU A 48 -1.76 -12.33 4.17
CA LEU A 48 -1.90 -10.94 4.57
C LEU A 48 -3.37 -10.48 4.47
N GLY A 49 -4.12 -10.91 3.46
CA GLY A 49 -5.55 -10.64 3.33
C GLY A 49 -6.38 -11.14 4.51
N ARG A 50 -6.19 -12.40 4.90
CA ARG A 50 -6.88 -12.99 6.06
C ARG A 50 -6.50 -12.29 7.37
N ARG A 51 -5.21 -11.98 7.54
CA ARG A 51 -4.72 -11.21 8.70
C ARG A 51 -5.30 -9.79 8.74
N ALA A 52 -5.44 -9.14 7.59
CA ALA A 52 -6.08 -7.83 7.50
C ALA A 52 -7.54 -7.87 7.90
N GLU A 53 -8.31 -8.87 7.47
CA GLU A 53 -9.72 -8.97 7.91
C GLU A 53 -9.84 -9.21 9.41
N ALA A 54 -9.00 -10.08 9.99
CA ALA A 54 -8.96 -10.30 11.44
C ALA A 54 -8.57 -9.01 12.20
N ALA A 55 -7.49 -8.36 11.78
CA ALA A 55 -7.02 -7.10 12.37
C ALA A 55 -8.05 -5.98 12.20
N LEU A 56 -8.78 -5.94 11.08
CA LEU A 56 -9.81 -4.93 10.84
C LEU A 56 -10.92 -5.02 11.90
N VAL A 57 -11.34 -6.23 12.27
CA VAL A 57 -12.33 -6.41 13.35
C VAL A 57 -11.79 -5.82 14.65
N GLU A 58 -10.59 -6.23 15.07
CA GLU A 58 -9.93 -5.76 16.30
C GLU A 58 -9.80 -4.23 16.34
N ILE A 59 -9.29 -3.62 15.26
CA ILE A 59 -9.08 -2.16 15.19
C ILE A 59 -10.42 -1.42 15.22
N THR A 60 -11.47 -1.97 14.61
CA THR A 60 -12.79 -1.31 14.61
C THR A 60 -13.48 -1.32 15.97
N ASP A 61 -13.14 -2.26 16.84
CA ASP A 61 -13.68 -2.31 18.21
C ASP A 61 -13.21 -1.13 19.08
N ASP A 62 -12.06 -0.52 18.74
CA ASP A 62 -11.51 0.65 19.43
C ASP A 62 -12.14 1.99 18.97
N VAL A 63 -12.99 1.97 17.94
CA VAL A 63 -13.73 3.16 17.44
C VAL A 63 -15.26 2.93 17.41
N PRO A 64 -15.88 2.51 18.53
CA PRO A 64 -17.27 2.08 18.54
C PRO A 64 -18.23 3.22 18.16
N GLY A 65 -19.19 2.90 17.30
CA GLY A 65 -20.21 3.85 16.83
C GLY A 65 -19.69 4.87 15.80
N LEU A 66 -18.40 4.85 15.46
CA LEU A 66 -17.85 5.67 14.39
C LEU A 66 -17.94 4.95 13.03
N ARG A 67 -17.82 5.74 11.96
CA ARG A 67 -17.79 5.20 10.60
C ARG A 67 -16.52 4.39 10.39
N THR A 68 -16.65 3.20 9.81
CA THR A 68 -15.53 2.33 9.45
C THR A 68 -15.50 2.07 7.94
N PRO A 69 -14.36 1.63 7.37
CA PRO A 69 -14.27 1.25 5.97
C PRO A 69 -15.22 0.08 5.65
N ALA A 70 -16.10 0.27 4.66
CA ALA A 70 -17.01 -0.78 4.21
C ALA A 70 -16.34 -1.81 3.30
N ARG A 71 -15.27 -1.41 2.62
CA ARG A 71 -14.42 -2.24 1.74
C ARG A 71 -12.99 -1.76 1.84
N ILE A 72 -12.06 -2.70 1.75
CA ILE A 72 -10.62 -2.43 1.76
C ILE A 72 -9.98 -3.11 0.56
N GLU A 73 -9.13 -2.37 -0.13
CA GLU A 73 -8.24 -2.91 -1.16
C GLU A 73 -6.81 -2.95 -0.62
N LEU A 74 -6.25 -4.15 -0.50
CA LEU A 74 -4.86 -4.38 -0.11
C LEU A 74 -4.03 -4.68 -1.36
N ARG A 75 -3.04 -3.84 -1.65
CA ARG A 75 -2.08 -4.06 -2.75
C ARG A 75 -0.74 -4.52 -2.20
N VAL A 76 -0.29 -5.70 -2.58
CA VAL A 76 0.97 -6.28 -2.09
C VAL A 76 2.02 -6.22 -3.20
N VAL A 77 3.11 -5.53 -2.93
CA VAL A 77 4.25 -5.42 -3.84
C VAL A 77 5.50 -6.06 -3.26
N ARG A 78 6.41 -6.47 -4.14
CA ARG A 78 7.65 -7.09 -3.72
C ARG A 78 8.57 -6.06 -3.09
N ASP A 79 8.82 -4.94 -3.76
CA ASP A 79 9.70 -3.88 -3.27
C ASP A 79 8.94 -2.58 -3.00
N SER A 80 9.33 -1.88 -1.93
CA SER A 80 8.88 -0.52 -1.62
C SER A 80 9.01 0.47 -2.78
N ALA A 81 9.99 0.29 -3.66
CA ALA A 81 10.17 1.13 -4.84
C ALA A 81 8.95 1.11 -5.78
N ASP A 82 8.15 0.05 -5.75
CA ASP A 82 6.99 -0.14 -6.61
C ASP A 82 5.70 0.50 -6.05
N LEU A 83 5.68 0.91 -4.77
CA LEU A 83 4.48 1.45 -4.10
C LEU A 83 3.86 2.63 -4.84
N ALA A 84 4.68 3.54 -5.37
CA ALA A 84 4.19 4.70 -6.11
C ALA A 84 3.52 4.30 -7.44
N SER A 85 3.98 3.21 -8.06
CA SER A 85 3.46 2.76 -9.35
C SER A 85 2.13 2.01 -9.23
N VAL A 86 1.90 1.37 -8.08
CA VAL A 86 0.64 0.69 -7.74
C VAL A 86 -0.29 1.60 -6.94
N ALA A 87 0.00 2.90 -6.81
CA ALA A 87 -0.88 3.86 -6.15
C ALA A 87 -2.19 4.06 -6.94
N PRO A 88 -3.29 4.46 -6.29
CA PRO A 88 -4.50 4.85 -7.02
C PRO A 88 -4.21 5.99 -8.01
N PRO A 89 -4.96 6.10 -9.14
CA PRO A 89 -4.73 7.16 -10.12
C PRO A 89 -4.70 8.56 -9.49
N GLY A 90 -3.67 9.34 -9.82
CA GLY A 90 -3.49 10.69 -9.27
C GLY A 90 -2.97 10.73 -7.83
N ARG A 91 -2.67 9.58 -7.23
CA ARG A 91 -1.95 9.46 -5.95
C ARG A 91 -0.52 9.00 -6.20
N GLY A 92 0.32 9.10 -5.18
CA GLY A 92 1.69 8.58 -5.18
C GLY A 92 2.07 8.09 -3.79
N ALA A 93 3.28 7.53 -3.68
CA ALA A 93 3.84 7.11 -2.40
C ALA A 93 5.18 7.82 -2.15
N PRO A 94 5.49 8.23 -0.90
CA PRO A 94 6.82 8.72 -0.56
C PRO A 94 7.89 7.67 -0.87
N PRO A 95 9.08 8.06 -1.36
CA PRO A 95 10.12 7.11 -1.76
C PRO A 95 10.75 6.33 -0.59
N TRP A 96 10.48 6.76 0.64
CA TRP A 96 10.94 6.10 1.86
C TRP A 96 9.88 5.16 2.47
N ALA A 97 8.65 5.18 1.95
CA ALA A 97 7.53 4.41 2.48
C ALA A 97 7.72 2.91 2.23
N VAL A 98 7.21 2.11 3.15
CA VAL A 98 7.19 0.63 3.05
C VAL A 98 5.77 0.07 3.10
N GLY A 99 4.84 0.89 3.57
CA GLY A 99 3.40 0.80 3.35
C GLY A 99 2.84 2.20 3.11
N ILE A 100 1.60 2.26 2.62
CA ILE A 100 0.85 3.51 2.51
C ILE A 100 -0.65 3.25 2.51
N ALA A 101 -1.39 4.10 3.22
CA ALA A 101 -2.84 4.13 3.25
C ALA A 101 -3.42 5.34 2.49
N TYR A 102 -4.56 5.11 1.82
CA TYR A 102 -5.39 6.13 1.18
C TYR A 102 -6.80 6.05 1.78
N PRO A 103 -7.05 6.65 2.97
CA PRO A 103 -8.26 6.41 3.75
C PRO A 103 -9.57 6.82 3.06
N ASP A 104 -9.54 7.87 2.23
CA ASP A 104 -10.69 8.32 1.46
C ASP A 104 -11.15 7.32 0.39
N LEU A 105 -10.25 6.41 -0.01
CA LEU A 105 -10.50 5.39 -1.03
C LEU A 105 -10.67 3.98 -0.43
N GLY A 106 -10.30 3.77 0.84
CA GLY A 106 -10.22 2.44 1.43
C GLY A 106 -9.15 1.57 0.76
N ILE A 107 -8.06 2.17 0.29
CA ILE A 107 -6.98 1.46 -0.41
C ILE A 107 -5.72 1.57 0.43
N MET A 108 -4.97 0.49 0.56
CA MET A 108 -3.61 0.51 1.12
C MET A 108 -2.66 -0.34 0.27
N SER A 109 -1.37 -0.10 0.42
CA SER A 109 -0.32 -0.87 -0.23
C SER A 109 0.78 -1.24 0.76
N VAL A 110 1.31 -2.45 0.67
CA VAL A 110 2.36 -2.98 1.56
C VAL A 110 3.45 -3.63 0.73
N ALA A 111 4.71 -3.34 1.06
CA ALA A 111 5.88 -3.97 0.46
C ALA A 111 6.45 -5.09 1.34
N LEU A 112 7.02 -6.12 0.71
CA LEU A 112 7.68 -7.22 1.43
C LEU A 112 9.15 -6.94 1.75
N ARG A 113 9.80 -6.06 0.98
CA ARG A 113 11.19 -5.64 1.18
C ARG A 113 11.44 -4.20 0.73
N ARG A 114 12.59 -3.67 1.12
CA ARG A 114 13.18 -2.43 0.61
C ARG A 114 14.62 -2.72 0.18
N GLY A 115 14.84 -2.80 -1.13
CA GLY A 115 16.14 -3.24 -1.65
C GLY A 115 16.52 -4.61 -1.06
N PRO A 116 17.72 -4.79 -0.47
CA PRO A 116 18.13 -6.09 0.07
C PRO A 116 17.47 -6.46 1.41
N THR A 117 16.72 -5.54 2.05
CA THR A 117 16.20 -5.72 3.41
C THR A 117 14.75 -6.18 3.41
N PHE A 118 14.47 -7.33 4.02
CA PHE A 118 13.10 -7.76 4.29
C PHE A 118 12.45 -6.88 5.36
N ILE A 119 11.16 -6.67 5.21
CA ILE A 119 10.34 -5.88 6.13
C ILE A 119 9.37 -6.83 6.80
N ASP A 120 8.88 -6.49 8.00
CA ASP A 120 7.73 -7.19 8.58
C ASP A 120 6.45 -6.67 7.89
N PRO A 121 5.86 -7.45 6.96
CA PRO A 121 4.67 -7.02 6.25
C PRO A 121 3.44 -7.03 7.16
N VAL A 122 3.44 -7.82 8.25
CA VAL A 122 2.31 -7.87 9.19
C VAL A 122 2.29 -6.62 10.05
N PHE A 123 3.46 -6.16 10.51
CA PHE A 123 3.57 -4.87 11.18
C PHE A 123 3.05 -3.74 10.30
N THR A 124 3.58 -3.64 9.08
CA THR A 124 3.22 -2.58 8.13
C THR A 124 1.74 -2.65 7.79
N LEU A 125 1.20 -3.86 7.57
CA LEU A 125 -0.21 -4.06 7.28
C LEU A 125 -1.12 -3.53 8.39
N ARG A 126 -0.84 -3.85 9.65
CA ARG A 126 -1.68 -3.41 10.77
C ARG A 126 -1.61 -1.89 10.96
N HIS A 127 -0.42 -1.31 10.78
CA HIS A 127 -0.19 0.13 10.84
C HIS A 127 -1.03 0.89 9.80
N GLU A 128 -0.92 0.50 8.52
CA GLU A 128 -1.66 1.16 7.44
C GLU A 128 -3.18 0.91 7.54
N LEU A 129 -3.58 -0.28 8.00
CA LEU A 129 -4.99 -0.60 8.21
C LEU A 129 -5.62 0.29 9.29
N ALA A 130 -4.88 0.58 10.37
CA ALA A 130 -5.32 1.49 11.41
C ALA A 130 -5.48 2.93 10.89
N HIS A 131 -4.62 3.39 9.98
CA HIS A 131 -4.83 4.65 9.27
C HIS A 131 -6.12 4.66 8.45
N LEU A 132 -6.46 3.56 7.76
CA LEU A 132 -7.73 3.46 7.03
C LEU A 132 -8.94 3.55 7.97
N VAL A 133 -8.91 2.84 9.11
CA VAL A 133 -10.01 2.85 10.08
C VAL A 133 -10.19 4.24 10.68
N LEU A 134 -9.14 4.82 11.23
CA LEU A 134 -9.21 6.14 11.87
C LEU A 134 -9.55 7.24 10.85
N GLY A 135 -9.00 7.15 9.64
CA GLY A 135 -9.31 8.07 8.55
C GLY A 135 -10.77 7.98 8.09
N ALA A 136 -11.39 6.81 8.10
CA ALA A 136 -12.82 6.68 7.83
C ALA A 136 -13.69 7.27 8.96
N ALA A 137 -13.23 7.15 10.21
CA ALA A 137 -13.93 7.63 11.39
C ALA A 137 -13.89 9.16 11.52
N LEU A 138 -12.71 9.76 11.34
CA LEU A 138 -12.46 11.18 11.66
C LEU A 138 -12.16 12.04 10.43
N GLY A 139 -11.86 11.44 9.27
CA GLY A 139 -11.44 12.16 8.07
C GLY A 139 -10.23 13.06 8.33
N LYS A 140 -10.19 14.19 7.63
CA LYS A 140 -9.11 15.20 7.74
C LYS A 140 -9.02 15.95 9.08
N HIS A 141 -9.92 15.66 10.01
CA HIS A 141 -10.01 16.39 11.28
C HIS A 141 -9.12 15.80 12.38
N ALA A 142 -8.65 14.57 12.19
CA ALA A 142 -7.74 13.96 13.14
C ALA A 142 -6.36 14.63 13.06
N PRO A 143 -5.79 15.09 14.19
CA PRO A 143 -4.44 15.62 14.21
C PRO A 143 -3.42 14.51 13.93
N HIS A 144 -2.29 14.86 13.31
CA HIS A 144 -1.27 13.91 12.90
C HIS A 144 -0.80 12.98 14.02
N TRP A 145 -0.59 13.51 15.24
CA TRP A 145 -0.15 12.70 16.39
C TRP A 145 -1.14 11.57 16.73
N LEU A 146 -2.44 11.79 16.51
CA LEU A 146 -3.47 10.78 16.77
C LEU A 146 -3.45 9.72 15.68
N HIS A 147 -3.27 10.12 14.41
CA HIS A 147 -3.12 9.18 13.30
C HIS A 147 -1.97 8.20 13.52
N GLU A 148 -0.77 8.74 13.78
CA GLU A 148 0.41 7.91 14.00
C GLU A 148 0.30 7.08 15.28
N GLY A 149 -0.11 7.71 16.39
CA GLY A 149 -0.22 7.03 17.68
C GLY A 149 -1.19 5.85 17.66
N PHE A 150 -2.36 6.04 17.05
CA PHE A 150 -3.35 4.96 16.87
C PHE A 150 -2.79 3.83 15.99
N SER A 151 -2.12 4.16 14.89
CA SER A 151 -1.51 3.15 14.01
C SER A 151 -0.39 2.34 14.68
N TYR A 152 0.45 3.00 15.48
CA TYR A 152 1.47 2.31 16.26
C TYR A 152 0.88 1.42 17.36
N GLN A 153 -0.17 1.86 18.06
CA GLN A 153 -0.86 1.06 19.08
C GLN A 153 -1.39 -0.27 18.53
N HIS A 154 -1.86 -0.28 17.28
CA HIS A 154 -2.38 -1.48 16.62
C HIS A 154 -1.32 -2.31 15.90
N SER A 155 -0.06 -1.87 15.89
CA SER A 155 1.04 -2.64 15.32
C SER A 155 1.51 -3.74 16.30
N PRO A 156 2.02 -4.90 15.84
CA PRO A 156 2.34 -6.09 16.66
C PRO A 156 3.22 -5.84 17.89
N GLU A 157 4.05 -4.79 17.88
CA GLU A 157 4.92 -4.45 19.01
C GLU A 157 4.13 -3.85 20.22
N TYR A 158 2.89 -3.41 20.00
CA TYR A 158 2.05 -2.75 21.00
C TYR A 158 0.61 -3.27 21.09
N SER A 159 0.17 -4.16 20.18
CA SER A 159 -1.12 -4.83 20.28
C SER A 159 -1.15 -5.79 21.48
N ARG A 160 -2.07 -5.57 22.42
CA ARG A 160 -2.31 -6.43 23.59
C ARG A 160 -3.08 -7.69 23.24
#